data_AF-A0A7V1BUW1-F1
#
_entry.id   AF-A0A7V1BUW1-F1
#
_cell.length_a   1.000
_cell.length_b   1.000
_cell.length_c   1.000
_cell.angle_alpha   90.00
_cell.angle_beta   90.00
_cell.angle_gamma   90.00
#
_symmetry.space_group_name_H-M   'P 1'
#
loop_
_entity.id
_entity.type
_entity.pdbx_description
1 polymer ?
#
loop_
_entity_poly.entity_id
_entity_poly.type
_entity_poly.pdbx_seq_one_letter_code
_entity_poly.pdbx_strand_id
1 'polypeptide(L)' 'LSGGLTPGNLSEAITVVEPMAVDVSSGIEATPGMKSREKMELLFKAIGRD' A
#
# COMPACT_ATOMS: atom_id res chain seq x y z
N LEU A 1 -1.42 -8.16 7.15
CA LEU A 1 -2.63 -7.61 6.48
C LEU A 1 -2.39 -7.58 4.98
N SER A 2 -3.32 -8.07 4.17
CA SER A 2 -3.22 -8.06 2.71
C SER A 2 -4.60 -7.98 2.05
N GLY A 3 -4.62 -7.73 0.74
CA GLY A 3 -5.84 -7.68 -0.07
C GLY A 3 -6.50 -6.29 -0.10
N GLY A 4 -6.68 -5.72 -1.29
CA GLY A 4 -7.40 -4.44 -1.48
C GLY A 4 -6.70 -3.20 -0.92
N LEU A 5 -5.45 -3.33 -0.44
CA LEU A 5 -4.68 -2.22 0.09
C LEU A 5 -4.16 -1.32 -1.02
N THR A 6 -4.31 -0.01 -0.83
CA THR A 6 -3.88 1.06 -1.73
C THR A 6 -3.23 2.17 -0.92
N PRO A 7 -2.49 3.10 -1.54
CA PRO A 7 -1.97 4.26 -0.81
C PRO A 7 -3.04 5.08 -0.07
N GLY A 8 -4.30 5.05 -0.54
CA GLY A 8 -5.40 5.82 0.06
C GLY A 8 -6.01 5.21 1.33
N ASN A 9 -5.84 3.90 1.58
CA ASN A 9 -6.43 3.22 2.74
C ASN A 9 -5.40 2.57 3.68
N LEU A 10 -4.11 2.56 3.29
CA LEU A 10 -3.08 1.81 4.00
C LEU A 10 -2.89 2.27 5.44
N SER A 11 -2.80 3.58 5.68
CA SER A 11 -2.53 4.13 7.01
C SER A 11 -3.64 3.81 7.99
N GLU A 12 -4.91 3.99 7.57
CA GLU A 12 -6.08 3.62 8.36
C GLU A 12 -6.08 2.13 8.66
N ALA A 13 -5.84 1.29 7.66
CA ALA A 13 -5.82 -0.16 7.81
C ALA A 13 -4.73 -0.63 8.80
N ILE A 14 -3.55 0.02 8.79
CA ILE A 14 -2.49 -0.25 9.77
C ILE A 14 -2.91 0.20 11.17
N THR A 15 -3.48 1.41 11.32
CA THR A 15 -3.89 1.95 12.63
C THR A 15 -4.99 1.10 13.27
N VAL A 16 -5.95 0.61 12.49
CA VAL A 16 -7.09 -0.16 13.01
C VAL A 16 -6.69 -1.60 13.36
N VAL A 17 -5.84 -2.23 12.54
CA VAL A 17 -5.53 -3.67 12.65
C VAL A 17 -4.23 -3.95 13.41
N GLU A 18 -3.33 -2.97 13.49
CA GLU A 18 -1.97 -3.10 14.06
C GLU A 18 -1.21 -4.35 13.54
N PRO A 19 -1.10 -4.55 12.21
CA PRO A 19 -0.53 -5.78 11.67
C PRO A 19 0.99 -5.81 11.79
N MET A 20 1.55 -6.99 12.06
CA MET A 20 3.01 -7.23 12.06
C MET A 20 3.66 -6.99 10.69
N ALA A 21 2.91 -7.19 9.60
CA ALA A 21 3.39 -6.98 8.24
C ALA A 21 2.22 -6.66 7.30
N VAL A 22 2.52 -5.96 6.21
CA VAL A 22 1.59 -5.64 5.15
C VAL A 22 2.11 -6.17 3.81
N ASP A 23 1.23 -6.82 3.05
CA ASP A 23 1.51 -7.29 1.69
C ASP A 23 0.56 -6.60 0.70
N VAL A 24 1.12 -6.08 -0.39
CA VAL A 24 0.39 -5.35 -1.43
C VAL A 24 0.74 -5.89 -2.82
N SER A 25 -0.27 -6.04 -3.67
CA SER A 25 -0.08 -6.44 -5.06
C SER A 25 -0.76 -5.49 -6.04
N SER A 26 -2.04 -5.67 -6.35
CA SER A 26 -2.75 -4.90 -7.39
C SER A 26 -2.96 -3.43 -7.04
N GLY A 27 -3.01 -3.07 -5.76
CA GLY A 27 -3.21 -1.68 -5.33
C GLY A 27 -2.07 -0.72 -5.67
N ILE A 28 -0.91 -1.24 -6.08
CA ILE A 28 0.25 -0.47 -6.56
C ILE A 28 0.55 -0.72 -8.04
N GLU A 29 -0.35 -1.35 -8.79
CA GLU A 29 -0.18 -1.59 -10.23
C GLU A 29 -0.67 -0.41 -11.08
N ALA A 30 0.04 -0.13 -12.18
CA ALA A 30 -0.42 0.77 -13.24
C ALA A 30 -1.42 0.04 -14.15
N THR A 31 -1.10 -1.21 -14.50
CA THR A 31 -1.93 -2.16 -15.24
C THR A 31 -1.69 -3.56 -14.66
N PRO A 32 -2.58 -4.55 -14.89
CA PRO A 32 -2.42 -5.89 -14.32
C PRO A 32 -1.02 -6.48 -14.56
N GLY A 33 -0.31 -6.77 -13.47
CA GLY A 33 1.06 -7.32 -13.49
C GLY A 33 2.19 -6.31 -13.68
N MET A 34 1.89 -5.02 -13.86
CA MET A 34 2.90 -3.95 -13.99
C MET A 34 2.82 -2.96 -12.82
N LYS A 35 3.85 -2.95 -11.96
CA LYS A 35 3.91 -2.04 -10.80
C LYS A 35 4.12 -0.59 -11.24
N SER A 36 3.45 0.34 -10.55
CA SER A 36 3.64 1.79 -10.72
C SER A 36 4.63 2.30 -9.69
N ARG A 37 5.72 2.93 -10.16
CA ARG A 37 6.69 3.60 -9.28
C ARG A 37 6.03 4.69 -8.44
N GLU A 38 5.21 5.54 -9.06
CA GLU A 38 4.49 6.61 -8.39
C GLU A 38 3.60 6.08 -7.27
N LYS A 39 2.85 4.98 -7.52
CA LYS A 39 2.00 4.39 -6.48
C LYS A 39 2.81 3.77 -5.34
N MET A 40 3.98 3.21 -5.63
CA MET A 40 4.89 2.72 -4.57
C MET A 40 5.42 3.87 -3.72
N GLU A 41 5.81 4.98 -4.32
CA GLU A 41 6.25 6.19 -3.60
C GLU A 41 5.12 6.74 -2.72
N LEU A 42 3.90 6.84 -3.26
CA LEU A 42 2.72 7.22 -2.48
C LEU A 42 2.42 6.25 -1.33
N LEU A 43 2.63 4.95 -1.53
CA LEU A 43 2.43 3.92 -0.52
C LEU A 43 3.39 4.10 0.67
N PHE A 44 4.68 4.31 0.40
CA PHE A 44 5.68 4.55 1.46
C PHE A 44 5.44 5.89 2.16
N LYS A 45 5.08 6.92 1.41
CA LYS A 45 4.71 8.23 1.96
C LYS A 45 3.51 8.13 2.89
N ALA A 46 2.51 7.31 2.57
CA ALA A 46 1.32 7.10 3.41
C ALA A 46 1.69 6.55 4.81
N ILE A 47 2.83 5.87 4.95
CA ILE A 47 3.33 5.34 6.23
C ILE A 47 4.55 6.11 6.76
N GLY A 48 4.78 7.33 6.27
CA GLY A 48 5.83 8.23 6.76
C GLY A 48 7.25 7.73 6.46
N ARG A 49 7.47 7.03 5.34
CA ARG A 49 8.80 6.67 4.86
C ARG A 49 9.07 7.38 3.52
N ASP A 50 10.14 8.18 3.51
CA ASP A 50 10.66 8.89 2.32
C ASP A 50 11.95 8.23 1.82
#